data_AF-A0A4R4CZC8-F1
#
_entry.id   AF-A0A4R4CZC8-F1
#
_cell.length_a   1.000
_cell.length_b   1.000
_cell.length_c   1.000
_cell.angle_alpha   90.00
_cell.angle_beta   90.00
_cell.angle_gamma   90.00
#
_symmetry.space_group_name_H-M   'P 1'
#
loop_
_entity.id
_entity.type
_entity.pdbx_description
1 polymer ?
#
loop_
_entity_poly.entity_id
_entity_poly.type
_entity_poly.pdbx_seq_one_letter_code
_entity_poly.pdbx_strand_id
1 'polypeptide(L)'
;MVINEEIKAVIEGSAFLSLVTLGTDGIPHPIIAGKGEVVDDTVVFGIYKMEVTQQNLAANKNTWVVAATMNSGPKGYRLAGTAEVKDKQLIFTPSKIDALI
;
A
#
# COMPACT_ATOMS: atom_id res chain seq x y z
N MET A 1 11.85 8.60 9.16
CA MET A 1 11.75 7.84 7.91
C MET A 1 11.34 6.42 8.25
N VAL A 2 10.16 5.96 7.82
CA VAL A 2 9.68 4.59 8.14
C VAL A 2 10.13 3.60 7.06
N ILE A 3 10.22 4.05 5.80
CA ILE A 3 10.78 3.28 4.69
C ILE A 3 12.31 3.44 4.72
N ASN A 4 13.03 2.33 4.91
CA ASN A 4 14.47 2.26 4.71
C ASN A 4 14.80 1.58 3.36
N GLU A 5 16.08 1.49 3.01
CA GLU A 5 16.53 0.90 1.73
C GLU A 5 16.05 -0.54 1.51
N GLU A 6 16.01 -1.36 2.57
CA GLU A 6 15.52 -2.74 2.47
C GLU A 6 14.02 -2.80 2.16
N ILE A 7 13.23 -2.02 2.90
CA ILE A 7 11.78 -1.94 2.73
C ILE A 7 11.45 -1.39 1.35
N LYS A 8 12.18 -0.37 0.90
CA LYS A 8 12.08 0.17 -0.46
C LYS A 8 12.33 -0.90 -1.50
N ALA A 9 13.42 -1.67 -1.36
CA ALA A 9 13.74 -2.77 -2.27
C ALA A 9 12.64 -3.85 -2.30
N VAL A 10 11.98 -4.14 -1.17
CA VAL A 10 10.84 -5.07 -1.15
C VAL A 10 9.61 -4.49 -1.84
N ILE A 11 9.27 -3.22 -1.61
CA ILE A 11 8.14 -2.53 -2.27
C ILE A 11 8.34 -2.53 -3.79
N GLU A 12 9.49 -2.05 -4.26
CA GLU A 12 9.79 -1.92 -5.68
C GLU A 12 10.09 -3.27 -6.36
N GLY A 13 10.49 -4.28 -5.57
CA GLY A 13 10.68 -5.66 -5.99
C GLY A 13 9.42 -6.53 -5.91
N SER A 14 8.30 -5.99 -5.43
CA SER A 14 7.02 -6.71 -5.40
C SER A 14 6.38 -6.70 -6.79
N ALA A 15 5.89 -7.85 -7.24
CA ALA A 15 5.18 -7.94 -8.52
C ALA A 15 3.84 -7.19 -8.50
N PHE A 16 3.21 -7.14 -7.33
CA PHE A 16 1.98 -6.43 -7.03
C PHE A 16 1.99 -6.03 -5.55
N LEU A 17 1.21 -5.01 -5.20
CA LEU A 17 0.93 -4.66 -3.81
C LEU A 17 -0.51 -5.08 -3.46
N SER A 18 -0.74 -5.44 -2.20
CA SER A 18 -2.10 -5.58 -1.67
C SER A 18 -2.47 -4.34 -0.87
N LEU A 19 -3.68 -3.85 -1.05
CA LEU A 19 -4.23 -2.70 -0.34
C LEU A 19 -5.44 -3.14 0.47
N VAL A 20 -5.54 -2.72 1.72
CA VAL A 20 -6.71 -2.94 2.57
C VAL A 20 -7.27 -1.60 3.02
N THR A 21 -8.47 -1.28 2.55
CA THR A 21 -9.26 -0.14 3.01
C THR A 21 -10.39 -0.62 3.94
N LEU A 22 -11.02 0.29 4.68
CA LEU A 22 -12.15 -0.06 5.55
C LEU A 22 -13.45 0.47 4.93
N GLY A 23 -14.41 -0.43 4.69
CA GLY A 23 -15.75 -0.04 4.30
C GLY A 23 -16.46 0.77 5.39
N THR A 24 -17.45 1.57 5.02
CA THR A 24 -18.28 2.33 5.98
C THR A 24 -19.10 1.41 6.89
N ASP A 25 -19.28 0.16 6.49
CA ASP A 25 -19.86 -0.94 7.28
C ASP A 25 -18.88 -1.56 8.29
N GLY A 26 -17.63 -1.09 8.33
CA GLY A 26 -16.57 -1.61 9.18
C GLY A 26 -15.93 -2.90 8.63
N ILE A 27 -16.28 -3.35 7.43
CA ILE A 27 -15.72 -4.55 6.82
C ILE A 27 -14.46 -4.19 6.03
N PRO A 28 -13.32 -4.88 6.25
CA PRO A 28 -12.13 -4.69 5.44
C PRO A 28 -12.38 -5.01 3.96
N HIS A 29 -11.90 -4.15 3.08
CA HIS A 29 -11.96 -4.30 1.63
C HIS A 29 -10.54 -4.45 1.06
N PRO A 30 -10.04 -5.69 0.93
CA PRO A 30 -8.74 -5.96 0.33
C PRO A 30 -8.82 -5.98 -1.20
N ILE A 31 -7.79 -5.44 -1.85
CA ILE A 31 -7.60 -5.51 -3.31
C ILE A 31 -6.14 -5.80 -3.65
N ILE A 32 -5.91 -6.31 -4.85
CA ILE A 32 -4.58 -6.38 -5.46
C ILE A 32 -4.42 -5.19 -6.41
N ALA A 33 -3.34 -4.44 -6.22
CA ALA A 33 -2.92 -3.32 -7.06
C ALA A 33 -1.72 -3.73 -7.92
N GLY A 34 -1.31 -2.85 -8.83
CA GLY A 34 -0.11 -3.06 -9.64
C GLY A 34 1.19 -2.92 -8.82
N LYS A 35 2.30 -2.80 -9.55
CA LYS A 35 3.60 -2.45 -8.97
C LYS A 35 3.53 -1.10 -8.27
N GLY A 36 4.20 -0.98 -7.12
CA GLY A 36 4.41 0.29 -6.44
C GLY A 36 5.83 0.82 -6.58
N GLU A 37 5.96 2.12 -6.41
CA GLU A 37 7.21 2.86 -6.42
C GLU A 37 7.33 3.68 -5.14
N VAL A 38 8.54 3.81 -4.61
CA VAL A 38 8.80 4.70 -3.47
C VAL A 38 9.21 6.07 -4.01
N VAL A 39 8.39 7.09 -3.75
CA VAL A 39 8.67 8.48 -4.10
C VAL A 39 8.75 9.27 -2.80
N ASP A 40 9.93 9.79 -2.50
CA ASP A 40 10.28 10.36 -1.20
C ASP A 40 9.98 9.37 -0.06
N ASP A 41 9.03 9.69 0.80
CA ASP A 41 8.59 8.86 1.94
C ASP A 41 7.24 8.16 1.69
N THR A 42 6.75 8.17 0.45
CA THR A 42 5.43 7.63 0.07
C THR A 42 5.55 6.43 -0.86
N VAL A 43 4.52 5.59 -0.85
CA VAL A 43 4.35 4.51 -1.82
C VAL A 43 3.28 4.92 -2.82
N VAL A 44 3.63 4.96 -4.10
CA VAL A 44 2.73 5.38 -5.18
C VAL A 44 2.46 4.19 -6.09
N PHE A 45 1.19 3.96 -6.42
CA PHE A 45 0.80 2.97 -7.42
C PHE A 45 -0.49 3.38 -8.14
N GLY A 46 -0.64 2.93 -9.37
CA GLY A 46 -1.81 3.23 -10.20
C GLY A 46 -3.08 2.55 -9.66
N ILE A 47 -4.18 3.30 -9.65
CA ILE A 47 -5.51 2.76 -9.39
C ILE A 47 -6.43 3.10 -10.57
N TYR A 48 -7.04 2.07 -11.17
CA TYR A 48 -7.84 2.27 -12.39
C TYR A 48 -9.26 2.76 -12.06
N LYS A 49 -10.23 1.84 -11.92
CA LYS A 49 -11.61 2.18 -11.59
C LYS A 49 -11.87 2.19 -10.08
N MET A 50 -11.45 1.14 -9.36
CA MET A 50 -11.41 1.00 -7.89
C MET A 50 -12.42 1.88 -7.10
N GLU A 51 -13.69 1.90 -7.50
CA GLU A 51 -14.68 2.90 -7.03
C GLU A 51 -14.96 2.73 -5.53
N VAL A 52 -15.10 1.48 -5.07
CA VAL A 52 -15.30 1.14 -3.66
C VAL A 52 -14.10 1.57 -2.81
N THR A 53 -12.88 1.32 -3.28
CA THR A 53 -11.66 1.78 -2.61
C THR A 53 -11.63 3.30 -2.48
N GLN A 54 -11.99 4.04 -3.53
CA GLN A 54 -12.05 5.50 -3.51
C GLN A 54 -13.10 6.01 -2.51
N GLN A 55 -14.29 5.40 -2.48
CA GLN A 55 -15.34 5.71 -1.51
C GLN A 55 -14.88 5.45 -0.07
N ASN A 56 -14.23 4.31 0.17
CA ASN A 56 -13.68 3.97 1.48
C ASN A 56 -12.64 5.01 1.93
N LEU A 57 -11.72 5.41 1.05
CA LEU A 57 -10.68 6.40 1.36
C LEU A 57 -11.24 7.81 1.59
N ALA A 58 -12.35 8.16 0.94
CA ALA A 58 -13.05 9.41 1.19
C ALA A 58 -13.67 9.46 2.60
N ALA A 59 -14.14 8.32 3.12
CA ALA A 59 -14.70 8.22 4.46
C ALA A 59 -13.62 8.00 5.55
N ASN A 60 -12.58 7.23 5.23
CA ASN A 60 -11.51 6.87 6.15
C ASN A 60 -10.19 6.65 5.39
N LYS A 61 -9.24 7.55 5.60
CA LYS A 61 -7.92 7.48 4.96
C LYS A 61 -7.04 6.35 5.50
N ASN A 62 -7.35 5.76 6.66
CA ASN A 62 -6.52 4.71 7.25
C ASN A 62 -6.53 3.46 6.38
N THR A 63 -5.35 2.91 6.14
CA THR A 63 -5.16 1.89 5.12
C THR A 63 -3.94 1.05 5.44
N TRP A 64 -3.97 -0.22 5.04
CA TRP A 64 -2.79 -1.08 5.03
C TRP A 64 -2.33 -1.39 3.61
N VAL A 65 -1.02 -1.38 3.42
CA VAL A 65 -0.36 -1.89 2.21
C VAL A 65 0.49 -3.10 2.60
N VAL A 66 0.45 -4.15 1.80
CA VAL A 66 1.32 -5.31 1.95
C VAL A 66 2.19 -5.44 0.72
N ALA A 67 3.49 -5.56 0.95
CA ALA A 67 4.52 -5.78 -0.07
C ALA A 67 5.27 -7.07 0.26
N ALA A 68 5.60 -7.86 -0.76
CA ALA A 68 6.36 -9.09 -0.60
C ALA A 68 7.14 -9.42 -1.87
N THR A 69 8.33 -9.98 -1.69
CA THR A 69 9.21 -10.38 -2.80
C THR A 69 9.94 -11.68 -2.47
N MET A 70 10.37 -12.36 -3.53
CA MET A 70 11.32 -13.49 -3.48
C MET A 70 12.74 -13.07 -3.87
N ASN A 71 12.95 -11.80 -4.24
CA ASN A 71 14.25 -11.28 -4.62
C ASN A 71 15.19 -11.35 -3.42
N SER A 72 16.24 -12.17 -3.55
CA SER A 72 17.17 -12.44 -2.44
C SER A 72 16.54 -13.15 -1.23
N GLY A 73 15.50 -13.97 -1.46
CA GLY A 73 14.79 -14.74 -0.43
C GLY A 73 13.40 -14.20 -0.11
N PRO A 74 12.58 -14.95 0.65
CA PRO A 74 11.24 -14.50 1.03
C PRO A 74 11.35 -13.33 2.01
N LYS A 75 10.78 -12.19 1.64
CA LYS A 75 10.63 -11.03 2.52
C LYS A 75 9.25 -10.42 2.34
N GLY A 76 8.64 -9.97 3.43
CA GLY A 76 7.33 -9.34 3.37
C GLY A 76 7.09 -8.36 4.50
N TYR A 77 6.40 -7.27 4.20
CA TYR A 77 6.05 -6.23 5.17
C TYR A 77 4.58 -5.86 5.06
N ARG A 78 3.97 -5.59 6.22
CA ARG A 78 2.72 -4.83 6.31
C ARG A 78 3.06 -3.41 6.71
N LEU A 79 2.63 -2.46 5.89
CA LEU A 79 2.71 -1.04 6.15
C LEU A 79 1.34 -0.53 6.55
N ALA A 80 1.24 0.12 7.71
CA ALA A 80 0.05 0.85 8.12
C ALA A 80 0.27 2.35 7.93
N GLY A 81 -0.76 3.07 7.50
CA GLY A 81 -0.65 4.48 7.19
C GLY A 81 -1.95 5.08 6.68
N THR A 82 -1.83 6.17 5.93
CA THR A 82 -2.97 6.82 5.27
C THR A 82 -2.78 6.84 3.76
N ALA A 83 -3.88 6.75 3.02
CA ALA A 83 -3.87 6.83 1.56
C ALA A 83 -4.81 7.93 1.07
N GLU A 84 -4.44 8.52 -0.05
CA GLU A 84 -5.31 9.40 -0.83
C GLU A 84 -5.17 9.14 -2.31
N VAL A 85 -6.18 9.57 -3.07
CA VAL A 85 -6.24 9.36 -4.51
C VAL A 85 -6.03 10.69 -5.20
N LYS A 86 -5.06 10.71 -6.12
CA LYS A 86 -4.72 11.89 -6.92
C LYS A 86 -4.30 11.44 -8.31
N ASP A 87 -4.86 12.05 -9.35
CA ASP A 87 -4.46 11.81 -10.75
C ASP A 87 -4.42 10.33 -11.17
N LYS A 88 -5.40 9.52 -10.73
CA LYS A 88 -5.50 8.05 -10.94
C LYS A 88 -4.36 7.24 -10.29
N GLN A 89 -3.66 7.84 -9.35
CA GLN A 89 -2.70 7.18 -8.48
C GLN A 89 -3.23 7.17 -7.05
N LEU A 90 -2.82 6.15 -6.31
CA LEU A 90 -2.93 6.14 -4.87
C LEU A 90 -1.59 6.52 -4.28
N ILE A 91 -1.60 7.52 -3.40
CA ILE A 91 -0.44 8.01 -2.67
C ILE A 91 -0.61 7.54 -1.24
N PHE A 92 0.23 6.61 -0.81
CA PHE A 92 0.20 6.03 0.53
C PHE A 92 1.36 6.56 1.37
N THR A 93 1.04 7.14 2.52
CA THR A 93 2.01 7.62 3.51
C THR A 93 2.05 6.65 4.70
N PRO A 94 3.09 5.82 4.83
CA PRO A 94 3.24 4.89 5.94
C PRO A 94 3.55 5.62 7.25
N SER A 95 2.97 5.14 8.33
CA SER A 95 3.28 5.55 9.71
C SER A 95 3.89 4.42 10.55
N LYS A 96 3.66 3.16 10.17
CA LYS A 96 4.21 1.98 10.84
C LYS A 96 4.50 0.86 9.85
N ILE A 97 5.56 0.09 10.12
CA ILE A 97 5.94 -1.08 9.32
C ILE A 97 6.15 -2.27 10.24
N ASP A 98 5.51 -3.39 9.90
CA ASP A 98 5.65 -4.67 10.57
C ASP A 98 6.23 -5.68 9.57
N ALA A 99 7.34 -6.33 9.93
CA ALA A 99 7.84 -7.49 9.19
C ALA A 99 6.87 -8.67 9.34
N LEU A 100 6.61 -9.37 8.25
CA LEU A 100 5.73 -10.54 8.23
C LEU A 100 6.50 -11.85 8.08
N ILE A 101 7.66 -11.81 7.42
CA ILE A 101 8.55 -12.94 7.12
C ILE A 101 9.99 -12.42 7.13
#